data_AF-A0A1Z5K2N4-F1
#
_entry.id   AF-A0A1Z5K2N4-F1
#
_cell.length_a   1.000
_cell.length_b   1.000
_cell.length_c   1.000
_cell.angle_alpha   90.00
_cell.angle_beta   90.00
_cell.angle_gamma   90.00
#
_symmetry.space_group_name_H-M   'P 1'
#
loop_
_entity.id
_entity.type
_entity.pdbx_description
1 polymer ?
#
loop_
_entity_poly.entity_id
_entity_poly.type
_entity_poly.pdbx_seq_one_letter_code
_entity_poly.pdbx_strand_id
1 'polypeptide(L)'
;MPPREAVDERLEVVVSESPIAVRRRRLTPTPYTEYNPPFSDSKRLRRSLTGDMTTTAEWVQRCWQLHFGVSLSVLMFGYFANQPASKYIPIDPTLLVGQECERAFLNVLSSSLEDPFATVCCNAVNIHGICNKTTLPLGSRLSRFPEAWLIPLFPLILRWCVNRWNNTIQNNHTMVRRLVLYITMMLIRGVILYRGMNQMENYFHSTDASCWYQEYLREDQATCYGRSFDFSDHVVLYMAQILPICLAETLECLQQPPTLPPRRILSTQTMTLLTSMNGGINPDEETPPKKKCPSVRPLSVVIVFGTLYLYLITLWGSYRTTAYFHTGPEVFMGFAVSLLLQWPLYRLQCSEQPFLRYVQDWFFGK
;
A
#
# COMPACT_ATOMS: atom_id res chain seq x y z
N MET A 1 -6.00 -9.67 61.65
CA MET A 1 -4.90 -10.17 60.79
C MET A 1 -3.62 -9.48 61.23
N PRO A 2 -2.61 -10.20 61.72
CA PRO A 2 -1.34 -9.60 62.15
C PRO A 2 -0.40 -9.40 60.94
N PRO A 3 0.59 -8.49 61.04
CA PRO A 3 1.55 -8.26 59.98
C PRO A 3 2.60 -9.39 59.96
N ARG A 4 3.00 -9.80 58.75
CA ARG A 4 4.09 -10.76 58.52
C ARG A 4 5.43 -10.06 58.73
N GLU A 5 6.22 -10.61 59.64
CA GLU A 5 7.64 -10.32 59.83
C GLU A 5 8.44 -10.71 58.59
N ALA A 6 9.31 -9.80 58.14
CA ALA A 6 10.32 -10.07 57.12
C ALA A 6 11.56 -10.65 57.82
N VAL A 7 11.90 -11.89 57.49
CA VAL A 7 13.12 -12.56 57.93
C VAL A 7 14.26 -12.10 57.02
N ASP A 8 15.27 -11.49 57.63
CA ASP A 8 16.49 -11.01 56.98
C ASP A 8 17.51 -12.16 56.96
N GLU A 9 17.61 -12.85 55.82
CA GLU A 9 18.50 -13.99 55.64
C GLU A 9 19.88 -13.49 55.18
N ARG A 10 20.78 -13.24 56.15
CA ARG A 10 22.19 -12.94 55.89
C ARG A 10 22.91 -14.20 55.39
N LEU A 11 23.29 -14.19 54.12
CA LEU A 11 24.27 -15.12 53.56
C LEU A 11 25.67 -14.80 54.13
N GLU A 12 26.20 -15.67 54.99
CA GLU A 12 27.63 -15.71 55.31
C GLU A 12 28.38 -16.42 54.17
N VAL A 13 29.15 -15.64 53.40
CA VAL A 13 30.11 -16.17 52.43
C VAL A 13 31.42 -16.42 53.16
N VAL A 14 31.69 -17.70 53.47
CA VAL A 14 33.00 -18.17 53.94
C VAL A 14 33.98 -18.13 52.76
N VAL A 15 34.86 -17.13 52.76
CA VAL A 15 35.99 -17.04 51.82
C VAL A 15 37.14 -17.90 52.35
N SER A 16 37.36 -19.03 51.69
CA SER A 16 38.54 -19.88 51.88
C SER A 16 39.74 -19.28 51.16
N GLU A 17 40.79 -18.93 51.91
CA GLU A 17 42.08 -18.49 51.38
C GLU A 17 42.86 -19.68 50.82
N SER A 18 42.99 -19.73 49.49
CA SER A 18 44.06 -20.48 48.83
C SER A 18 44.61 -19.67 47.66
N PRO A 19 45.93 -19.42 47.59
CA PRO A 19 46.51 -18.58 46.56
C PRO A 19 46.79 -19.42 45.31
N ILE A 20 45.81 -19.49 44.40
CA ILE A 20 46.07 -19.88 43.02
C ILE A 20 46.68 -18.67 42.32
N ALA A 21 47.97 -18.75 42.00
CA ALA A 21 48.69 -17.75 41.22
C ALA A 21 48.14 -17.67 39.79
N VAL A 22 47.06 -16.90 39.61
CA VAL A 22 46.57 -16.53 38.28
C VAL A 22 47.52 -15.48 37.72
N ARG A 23 48.42 -15.92 36.84
CA ARG A 23 49.29 -15.07 36.03
C ARG A 23 48.44 -14.22 35.09
N ARG A 24 47.93 -13.07 35.57
CA ARG A 24 47.34 -12.02 34.73
C ARG A 24 48.42 -11.51 33.77
N ARG A 25 48.41 -12.00 32.53
CA ARG A 25 49.06 -11.26 31.43
C ARG A 25 48.37 -9.90 31.36
N ARG A 26 49.08 -8.83 31.74
CA ARG A 26 48.74 -7.48 31.29
C ARG A 26 48.80 -7.51 29.77
N LEU A 27 47.65 -7.56 29.13
CA LEU A 27 47.52 -7.10 27.76
C LEU A 27 47.86 -5.61 27.80
N THR A 28 49.05 -5.26 27.34
CA THR A 28 49.41 -3.89 27.02
C THR A 28 48.33 -3.35 26.08
N PRO A 29 47.64 -2.25 26.42
CA PRO A 29 46.73 -1.60 25.50
C PRO A 29 47.54 -1.28 24.24
N THR A 30 47.20 -1.91 23.12
CA THR A 30 47.71 -1.45 21.82
C THR A 30 47.27 0.01 21.70
N PRO A 31 48.19 0.96 21.44
CA PRO A 31 47.81 2.34 21.25
C PRO A 31 46.76 2.38 20.15
N TYR A 32 45.58 2.93 20.46
CA TYR A 32 44.59 3.26 19.45
C TYR A 32 45.30 4.22 18.48
N THR A 33 45.68 3.70 17.31
CA THR A 33 46.06 4.56 16.21
C THR A 33 44.80 5.30 15.82
N GLU A 34 44.76 6.57 16.21
CA GLU A 34 43.75 7.52 15.80
C GLU A 34 43.83 7.64 14.28
N TYR A 35 43.09 6.78 13.59
CA TYR A 35 42.99 6.80 12.14
C TYR A 35 42.19 8.05 11.79
N ASN A 36 42.90 9.14 11.53
CA ASN A 36 42.37 10.33 10.89
C ASN A 36 42.40 10.06 9.38
N PRO A 37 41.28 9.61 8.77
CA PRO A 37 41.25 9.46 7.33
C PRO A 37 41.53 10.83 6.69
N PRO A 38 42.37 10.89 5.65
CA PRO A 38 42.62 12.15 4.96
C PRO A 38 41.29 12.76 4.51
N PHE A 39 41.15 14.08 4.67
CA PHE A 39 39.89 14.82 4.44
C PHE A 39 39.30 14.59 3.03
N SER A 40 40.12 14.15 2.06
CA SER A 40 39.71 13.74 0.72
C SER A 40 38.88 12.45 0.68
N ASP A 41 39.13 11.49 1.56
CA ASP A 41 38.40 10.23 1.61
C ASP A 41 37.02 10.39 2.23
N SER A 42 36.84 11.30 3.19
CA SER A 42 35.51 11.60 3.76
C SER A 42 34.54 12.17 2.71
N LYS A 43 35.04 12.99 1.76
CA LYS A 43 34.25 13.53 0.64
C LYS A 43 33.94 12.47 -0.42
N ARG A 44 34.88 11.54 -0.67
CA ARG A 44 34.68 10.44 -1.61
C ARG A 44 33.72 9.38 -1.04
N LEU A 45 33.79 9.09 0.25
CA LEU A 45 32.85 8.23 0.96
C LEU A 45 31.44 8.87 1.02
N ARG A 46 31.34 10.17 1.31
CA ARG A 46 30.05 10.90 1.23
C ARG A 46 29.47 10.85 -0.18
N ARG A 47 30.26 11.10 -1.23
CA ARG A 47 29.78 11.03 -2.62
C ARG A 47 29.35 9.62 -3.03
N SER A 48 30.04 8.58 -2.54
CA SER A 48 29.66 7.18 -2.77
C SER A 48 28.36 6.81 -2.06
N LEU A 49 28.10 7.36 -0.87
CA LEU A 49 26.86 7.12 -0.12
C LEU A 49 25.68 7.97 -0.62
N THR A 50 25.93 9.20 -1.08
CA THR A 50 24.87 10.08 -1.61
C THR A 50 24.48 9.74 -3.04
N GLY A 51 25.38 9.16 -3.84
CA GLY A 51 25.09 8.74 -5.22
C GLY A 51 24.01 7.67 -5.33
N ASP A 52 23.83 6.84 -4.29
CA ASP A 52 22.76 5.82 -4.22
C ASP A 52 21.44 6.36 -3.63
N MET A 53 21.46 7.46 -2.87
CA MET A 53 20.25 8.01 -2.26
C MET A 53 19.45 8.91 -3.22
N THR A 54 20.12 9.65 -4.11
CA THR A 54 19.43 10.46 -5.14
C THR A 54 18.64 9.56 -6.09
N THR A 55 19.18 8.39 -6.43
CA THR A 55 18.51 7.44 -7.34
C THR A 55 17.26 6.82 -6.71
N THR A 56 17.23 6.60 -5.39
CA THR A 56 16.07 5.98 -4.72
C THR A 56 14.91 6.96 -4.56
N ALA A 57 15.17 8.22 -4.21
CA ALA A 57 14.13 9.24 -4.12
C ALA A 57 13.52 9.56 -5.49
N GLU A 58 14.36 9.73 -6.52
CA GLU A 58 13.92 9.92 -7.90
C GLU A 58 13.09 8.75 -8.41
N TRP A 59 13.47 7.51 -8.08
CA TRP A 59 12.74 6.32 -8.49
C TRP A 59 11.34 6.27 -7.85
N VAL A 60 11.23 6.54 -6.54
CA VAL A 60 9.93 6.63 -5.86
C VAL A 60 9.05 7.72 -6.48
N GLN A 61 9.62 8.89 -6.77
CA GLN A 61 8.90 9.96 -7.44
C GLN A 61 8.38 9.52 -8.83
N ARG A 62 9.19 8.84 -9.63
CA ARG A 62 8.77 8.33 -10.95
C ARG A 62 7.66 7.29 -10.83
N CYS A 63 7.69 6.41 -9.83
CA CYS A 63 6.60 5.46 -9.59
C CYS A 63 5.28 6.16 -9.27
N TRP A 64 5.30 7.22 -8.45
CA TRP A 64 4.11 8.04 -8.20
C TRP A 64 3.63 8.79 -9.44
N GLN A 65 4.54 9.37 -10.22
CA GLN A 65 4.18 10.02 -11.49
C GLN A 65 3.53 9.04 -12.48
N LEU A 66 4.08 7.82 -12.60
CA LEU A 66 3.50 6.76 -13.41
C LEU A 66 2.12 6.36 -12.89
N HIS A 67 1.96 6.19 -11.57
CA HIS A 67 0.67 5.91 -10.95
C HIS A 67 -0.38 6.97 -11.30
N PHE A 68 -0.06 8.25 -11.15
CA PHE A 68 -0.97 9.35 -11.52
C PHE A 68 -1.28 9.37 -13.02
N GLY A 69 -0.26 9.22 -13.87
CA GLY A 69 -0.42 9.24 -15.32
C GLY A 69 -1.28 8.08 -15.83
N VAL A 70 -1.05 6.86 -15.35
CA VAL A 70 -1.83 5.67 -15.72
C VAL A 70 -3.27 5.79 -15.20
N SER A 71 -3.44 6.22 -13.95
CA SER A 71 -4.77 6.41 -13.36
C SER A 71 -5.60 7.41 -14.17
N LEU A 72 -5.04 8.58 -14.46
CA LEU A 72 -5.71 9.59 -15.29
C LEU A 72 -6.00 9.06 -16.69
N SER A 73 -5.05 8.36 -17.32
CA SER A 73 -5.23 7.81 -18.67
C SER A 73 -6.39 6.82 -18.73
N VAL A 74 -6.52 5.94 -17.74
CA VAL A 74 -7.61 4.96 -17.65
C VAL A 74 -8.97 5.62 -17.44
N LEU A 75 -9.04 6.65 -16.59
CA LEU A 75 -10.26 7.42 -16.39
C LEU A 75 -10.64 8.18 -17.66
N MET A 76 -9.69 8.85 -18.33
CA MET A 76 -9.96 9.53 -19.60
C MET A 76 -10.42 8.54 -20.68
N PHE A 77 -9.78 7.37 -20.77
CA PHE A 77 -10.20 6.33 -21.72
C PHE A 77 -11.60 5.81 -21.43
N GLY A 78 -11.95 5.60 -20.15
CA GLY A 78 -13.32 5.26 -19.74
C GLY A 78 -14.33 6.34 -20.13
N TYR A 79 -13.97 7.60 -19.91
CA TYR A 79 -14.82 8.75 -20.25
C TYR A 79 -15.07 8.86 -21.75
N PHE A 80 -14.06 8.63 -22.59
CA PHE A 80 -14.23 8.69 -24.05
C PHE A 80 -14.85 7.41 -24.64
N ALA A 81 -14.66 6.26 -24.00
CA ALA A 81 -15.23 5.00 -24.47
C ALA A 81 -16.76 4.99 -24.38
N ASN A 82 -17.32 5.77 -23.46
CA ASN A 82 -18.75 5.95 -23.34
C ASN A 82 -19.11 7.37 -23.74
N GLN A 83 -19.87 7.53 -24.82
CA GLN A 83 -20.32 8.86 -25.22
C GLN A 83 -21.03 9.56 -24.04
N PRO A 84 -20.95 10.90 -23.91
CA PRO A 84 -21.39 11.66 -22.73
C PRO A 84 -22.89 11.55 -22.38
N ALA A 85 -23.64 10.72 -23.09
CA ALA A 85 -25.09 10.59 -23.00
C ALA A 85 -25.57 9.34 -22.24
N SER A 86 -24.70 8.59 -21.57
CA SER A 86 -25.17 7.45 -20.78
C SER A 86 -24.57 7.32 -19.38
N LYS A 87 -25.47 7.06 -18.42
CA LYS A 87 -25.18 6.67 -17.05
C LYS A 87 -26.15 5.55 -16.70
N TYR A 88 -25.64 4.38 -16.39
CA TYR A 88 -26.44 3.19 -16.21
C TYR A 88 -26.63 2.88 -14.73
N ILE A 89 -27.83 2.43 -14.37
CA ILE A 89 -28.12 1.81 -13.07
C ILE A 89 -28.55 0.36 -13.27
N PRO A 90 -28.17 -0.57 -12.39
CA PRO A 90 -28.66 -1.94 -12.44
C PRO A 90 -30.13 -1.99 -11.99
N ILE A 91 -30.94 -2.79 -12.68
CA ILE A 91 -32.34 -3.07 -12.33
C ILE A 91 -32.58 -4.58 -12.25
N ASP A 92 -33.72 -4.97 -11.67
CA ASP A 92 -34.14 -6.37 -11.68
C ASP A 92 -34.48 -6.81 -13.13
N PRO A 93 -33.82 -7.86 -13.66
CA PRO A 93 -34.07 -8.33 -15.01
C PRO A 93 -35.51 -8.77 -15.26
N THR A 94 -36.24 -9.20 -14.23
CA THR A 94 -37.64 -9.65 -14.33
C THR A 94 -38.61 -8.54 -14.71
N LEU A 95 -38.22 -7.27 -14.53
CA LEU A 95 -39.02 -6.10 -14.90
C LEU A 95 -39.03 -5.84 -16.41
N LEU A 96 -38.11 -6.44 -17.17
CA LEU A 96 -38.10 -6.38 -18.63
C LEU A 96 -38.93 -7.52 -19.22
N VAL A 97 -40.25 -7.35 -19.20
CA VAL A 97 -41.22 -8.35 -19.68
C VAL A 97 -40.91 -8.75 -21.13
N GLY A 98 -40.82 -10.05 -21.39
CA GLY A 98 -40.62 -10.60 -22.74
C GLY A 98 -39.17 -10.79 -23.17
N GLN A 99 -38.19 -10.53 -22.30
CA GLN A 99 -36.76 -10.79 -22.58
C GLN A 99 -36.13 -11.70 -21.52
N GLU A 100 -35.40 -12.73 -21.97
CA GLU A 100 -34.55 -13.54 -21.08
C GLU A 100 -33.26 -12.78 -20.76
N CYS A 101 -33.32 -11.88 -19.78
CA CYS A 101 -32.19 -11.09 -19.32
C CYS A 101 -31.57 -11.69 -18.06
N GLU A 102 -30.24 -11.88 -18.06
CA GLU A 102 -29.53 -12.27 -16.82
C GLU A 102 -29.22 -11.04 -15.95
N ARG A 103 -28.96 -9.91 -16.59
CA ARG A 103 -28.74 -8.61 -15.96
C ARG A 103 -29.37 -7.53 -16.83
N ALA A 104 -29.94 -6.53 -16.20
CA ALA A 104 -30.57 -5.42 -16.89
C ALA A 104 -30.05 -4.10 -16.33
N PHE A 105 -29.91 -3.12 -17.22
CA PHE A 105 -29.46 -1.77 -16.87
C PHE A 105 -30.34 -0.73 -17.56
N LEU A 106 -30.58 0.38 -16.89
CA LEU A 106 -31.29 1.54 -17.45
C LEU A 106 -30.37 2.74 -17.55
N ASN A 107 -30.43 3.47 -18.67
CA ASN A 107 -29.74 4.74 -18.84
C ASN A 107 -30.55 5.87 -18.18
N VAL A 108 -30.10 6.39 -17.05
CA VAL A 108 -30.80 7.44 -16.30
C VAL A 108 -30.75 8.82 -16.98
N LEU A 109 -29.93 8.96 -18.02
CA LEU A 109 -29.84 10.18 -18.83
C LEU A 109 -30.76 10.14 -20.07
N SER A 110 -31.38 9.01 -20.39
CA SER A 110 -32.38 8.97 -21.46
C SER A 110 -33.66 9.68 -21.03
N SER A 111 -34.40 10.19 -22.00
CA SER A 111 -35.66 10.90 -21.79
C SER A 111 -36.85 9.94 -21.66
N SER A 112 -36.77 8.78 -22.33
CA SER A 112 -37.81 7.74 -22.28
C SER A 112 -37.25 6.34 -22.52
N LEU A 113 -38.14 5.34 -22.54
CA LEU A 113 -37.81 3.92 -22.79
C LEU A 113 -37.50 3.65 -24.26
N GLU A 114 -38.04 4.47 -25.17
CA GLU A 114 -37.90 4.35 -26.62
C GLU A 114 -36.54 4.86 -27.13
N ASP A 115 -35.81 5.61 -26.31
CA ASP A 115 -34.50 6.14 -26.65
C ASP A 115 -33.49 5.00 -26.91
N PRO A 116 -32.58 5.18 -27.88
CA PRO A 116 -31.55 4.18 -28.15
C PRO A 116 -30.67 3.99 -26.90
N PHE A 117 -30.48 2.73 -26.50
CA PHE A 117 -29.74 2.34 -25.29
C PHE A 117 -30.36 2.84 -23.97
N ALA A 118 -31.64 3.23 -23.94
CA ALA A 118 -32.37 3.48 -22.70
C ALA A 118 -32.36 2.26 -21.78
N THR A 119 -32.43 1.07 -22.37
CA THR A 119 -32.34 -0.21 -21.66
C THR A 119 -31.23 -1.07 -22.26
N VAL A 120 -30.52 -1.80 -21.40
CA VAL A 120 -29.53 -2.80 -21.80
C VAL A 120 -29.85 -4.12 -21.11
N CYS A 121 -30.37 -5.07 -21.89
CA CYS A 121 -30.54 -6.45 -21.48
C CYS A 121 -29.28 -7.26 -21.81
N CYS A 122 -28.62 -7.77 -20.77
CA CYS A 122 -27.47 -8.64 -20.91
C CYS A 122 -27.92 -10.10 -20.94
N ASN A 123 -27.76 -10.73 -22.10
CA ASN A 123 -27.93 -12.16 -22.30
C ASN A 123 -26.65 -12.77 -22.93
N ALA A 124 -26.65 -14.08 -23.19
CA ALA A 124 -25.47 -14.76 -23.74
C ALA A 124 -25.06 -14.28 -25.15
N VAL A 125 -25.95 -13.60 -25.87
CA VAL A 125 -25.77 -13.20 -27.28
C VAL A 125 -25.39 -11.72 -27.41
N ASN A 126 -25.88 -10.87 -26.51
CA ASN A 126 -25.71 -9.42 -26.58
C ASN A 126 -24.52 -8.96 -25.72
N ILE A 127 -23.34 -8.86 -26.34
CA ILE A 127 -22.09 -8.49 -25.68
C ILE A 127 -21.90 -6.96 -25.73
N HIS A 128 -22.79 -6.21 -25.07
CA HIS A 128 -22.44 -4.85 -24.69
C HIS A 128 -21.30 -4.86 -23.67
N GLY A 129 -20.41 -3.86 -23.70
CA GLY A 129 -19.27 -3.82 -22.79
C GLY A 129 -19.67 -3.85 -21.30
N ILE A 130 -20.82 -3.28 -20.95
CA ILE A 130 -21.41 -3.36 -19.60
C ILE A 130 -21.84 -4.79 -19.23
N CYS A 131 -22.23 -5.60 -20.22
CA CYS A 131 -22.62 -7.00 -20.07
C CYS A 131 -21.44 -7.94 -19.90
N ASN A 132 -20.21 -7.47 -20.03
CA ASN A 132 -19.06 -8.35 -19.87
C ASN A 132 -18.99 -8.92 -18.44
N LYS A 133 -19.11 -10.25 -18.33
CA LYS A 133 -19.00 -11.03 -17.09
C LYS A 133 -17.56 -11.27 -16.66
N THR A 134 -16.56 -10.92 -17.47
CA THR A 134 -15.14 -11.08 -17.08
C THR A 134 -14.77 -10.11 -15.97
N THR A 135 -15.15 -10.47 -14.74
CA THR A 135 -14.56 -9.92 -13.54
C THR A 135 -13.36 -10.77 -13.22
N LEU A 136 -12.17 -10.15 -13.25
CA LEU A 136 -10.98 -10.75 -12.68
C LEU A 136 -11.28 -11.20 -11.23
N PRO A 137 -10.67 -12.29 -10.74
CA PRO A 137 -10.83 -12.72 -9.36
C PRO A 137 -10.63 -11.55 -8.39
N LEU A 138 -11.47 -11.44 -7.35
CA LEU A 138 -11.51 -10.33 -6.39
C LEU A 138 -12.03 -8.99 -6.92
N GLY A 139 -12.20 -8.79 -8.23
CA GLY A 139 -12.64 -7.50 -8.79
C GLY A 139 -13.98 -7.01 -8.20
N SER A 140 -14.97 -7.90 -8.08
CA SER A 140 -16.26 -7.59 -7.43
C SER A 140 -16.18 -7.47 -5.90
N ARG A 141 -15.08 -7.91 -5.29
CA ARG A 141 -14.86 -7.83 -3.83
C ARG A 141 -14.14 -6.54 -3.43
N LEU A 142 -13.43 -5.87 -4.35
CA LEU A 142 -12.69 -4.63 -4.05
C LEU A 142 -13.57 -3.49 -3.52
N SER A 143 -14.85 -3.46 -3.89
CA SER A 143 -15.81 -2.46 -3.42
C SER A 143 -16.64 -2.91 -2.22
N ARG A 144 -16.48 -4.15 -1.75
CA ARG A 144 -17.28 -4.71 -0.64
C ARG A 144 -16.53 -4.61 0.67
N PHE A 145 -17.27 -4.34 1.76
CA PHE A 145 -16.76 -4.50 3.10
C PHE A 145 -16.84 -5.99 3.50
N PRO A 146 -15.82 -6.57 4.17
CA PRO A 146 -14.59 -5.94 4.69
C PRO A 146 -13.41 -5.87 3.70
N GLU A 147 -13.51 -6.47 2.52
CA GLU A 147 -12.38 -6.64 1.59
C GLU A 147 -11.77 -5.31 1.11
N ALA A 148 -12.58 -4.28 0.88
CA ALA A 148 -12.15 -2.94 0.51
C ALA A 148 -11.17 -2.31 1.54
N TRP A 149 -11.21 -2.76 2.79
CA TRP A 149 -10.32 -2.33 3.87
C TRP A 149 -9.10 -3.25 4.03
N LEU A 150 -9.31 -4.56 3.88
CA LEU A 150 -8.25 -5.54 4.11
C LEU A 150 -7.28 -5.65 2.93
N ILE A 151 -7.77 -5.62 1.69
CA ILE A 151 -6.96 -5.79 0.49
C ILE A 151 -5.84 -4.73 0.38
N PRO A 152 -6.10 -3.43 0.60
CA PRO A 152 -5.04 -2.42 0.50
C PRO A 152 -3.92 -2.62 1.54
N LEU A 153 -4.24 -3.22 2.68
CA LEU A 153 -3.32 -3.50 3.77
C LEU A 153 -2.55 -4.81 3.58
N PHE A 154 -2.86 -5.60 2.55
CA PHE A 154 -2.22 -6.90 2.30
C PHE A 154 -0.68 -6.84 2.31
N PRO A 155 -0.01 -5.89 1.60
CA PRO A 155 1.44 -5.81 1.64
C PRO A 155 2.01 -5.58 3.05
N LEU A 156 1.35 -4.72 3.85
CA LEU A 156 1.73 -4.43 5.23
C LEU A 156 1.55 -5.67 6.11
N ILE A 157 0.39 -6.34 6.02
CA ILE A 157 0.08 -7.53 6.81
C ILE A 157 1.05 -8.66 6.47
N LEU A 158 1.29 -8.93 5.19
CA LEU A 158 2.21 -9.98 4.75
C LEU A 158 3.63 -9.73 5.30
N ARG A 159 4.10 -8.49 5.20
CA ARG A 159 5.41 -8.11 5.74
C ARG A 159 5.47 -8.22 7.26
N TRP A 160 4.38 -7.90 7.96
CA TRP A 160 4.30 -8.04 9.42
C TRP A 160 4.40 -9.50 9.82
N CYS A 161 3.68 -10.39 9.13
CA CYS A 161 3.77 -11.84 9.33
C CYS A 161 5.20 -12.36 9.12
N VAL A 162 5.89 -11.92 8.06
CA VAL A 162 7.28 -12.34 7.80
C VAL A 162 8.25 -11.79 8.85
N ASN A 163 8.11 -10.52 9.25
CA ASN A 163 8.94 -9.94 10.31
C ASN A 163 8.75 -10.63 11.65
N ARG A 164 7.49 -10.99 11.97
CA ARG A 164 7.14 -11.75 13.17
C ARG A 164 7.73 -13.15 13.13
N TRP A 165 7.61 -13.85 11.99
CA TRP A 165 8.21 -15.16 11.77
C TRP A 165 9.74 -15.14 11.96
N ASN A 166 10.40 -14.09 11.48
CA ASN A 166 11.84 -13.89 11.61
C ASN A 166 12.28 -13.32 12.97
N ASN A 167 11.38 -13.20 13.96
CA ASN A 167 11.66 -12.65 15.30
C ASN A 167 12.34 -11.26 15.30
N THR A 168 12.07 -10.43 14.30
CA THR A 168 12.67 -9.10 14.20
C THR A 168 11.82 -8.07 14.95
N ILE A 169 12.08 -7.90 16.25
CA ILE A 169 11.26 -7.05 17.16
C ILE A 169 11.34 -5.56 16.81
N GLN A 170 12.49 -5.06 16.33
CA GLN A 170 12.72 -3.63 16.08
C GLN A 170 11.76 -3.01 15.03
N ASN A 171 11.15 -3.81 14.16
CA ASN A 171 10.31 -3.30 13.07
C ASN A 171 8.82 -3.16 13.43
N ASN A 172 8.38 -3.58 14.63
CA ASN A 172 6.96 -3.59 14.93
C ASN A 172 6.35 -2.19 15.11
N HIS A 173 7.09 -1.25 15.71
CA HIS A 173 6.57 0.09 15.97
C HIS A 173 6.33 0.89 14.69
N THR A 174 7.24 0.80 13.71
CA THR A 174 7.07 1.48 12.42
C THR A 174 5.89 0.90 11.64
N MET A 175 5.69 -0.42 11.66
CA MET A 175 4.52 -1.04 11.03
C MET A 175 3.19 -0.61 11.66
N VAL A 176 3.13 -0.50 13.00
CA VAL A 176 1.93 0.01 13.69
C VAL A 176 1.67 1.46 13.32
N ARG A 177 2.70 2.32 13.26
CA ARG A 177 2.53 3.72 12.84
C ARG A 177 2.01 3.84 11.42
N ARG A 178 2.51 3.03 10.48
CA ARG A 178 1.98 2.99 9.09
C ARG A 178 0.56 2.44 9.04
N LEU A 179 0.24 1.41 9.82
CA LEU A 179 -1.14 0.92 9.93
C LEU A 179 -2.08 2.03 10.40
N VAL A 180 -1.69 2.79 11.42
CA VAL A 180 -2.47 3.93 11.93
C VAL A 180 -2.61 5.01 10.85
N LEU A 181 -1.56 5.32 10.09
CA LEU A 181 -1.63 6.25 8.95
C LEU A 181 -2.71 5.81 7.95
N TYR A 182 -2.65 4.56 7.50
CA TYR A 182 -3.56 4.04 6.49
C TYR A 182 -5.00 3.93 6.99
N ILE A 183 -5.21 3.46 8.23
CA ILE A 183 -6.54 3.45 8.85
C ILE A 183 -7.07 4.88 8.92
N THR A 184 -6.24 5.86 9.29
CA THR A 184 -6.66 7.27 9.34
C THR A 184 -7.03 7.78 7.94
N MET A 185 -6.27 7.45 6.90
CA MET A 185 -6.62 7.80 5.51
C MET A 185 -7.95 7.15 5.07
N MET A 186 -8.15 5.86 5.38
CA MET A 186 -9.40 5.14 5.10
C MET A 186 -10.60 5.74 5.85
N LEU A 187 -10.40 6.13 7.11
CA LEU A 187 -11.41 6.80 7.92
C LEU A 187 -11.74 8.20 7.40
N ILE A 188 -10.73 8.99 7.02
CA ILE A 188 -10.94 10.30 6.40
C ILE A 188 -11.79 10.14 5.13
N ARG A 189 -11.49 9.15 4.28
CA ARG A 189 -12.33 8.83 3.11
C ARG A 189 -13.75 8.43 3.50
N GLY A 190 -13.91 7.52 4.46
CA GLY A 190 -15.23 7.04 4.89
C GLY A 190 -16.08 8.08 5.64
N VAL A 191 -15.48 8.97 6.40
CA VAL A 191 -16.20 9.97 7.21
C VAL A 191 -16.37 11.27 6.44
N ILE A 192 -15.27 11.86 5.95
CA ILE A 192 -15.32 13.19 5.33
C ILE A 192 -15.91 13.09 3.93
N LEU A 193 -15.44 12.15 3.12
CA LEU A 193 -15.90 12.08 1.73
C LEU A 193 -17.27 11.43 1.65
N TYR A 194 -17.44 10.22 2.18
CA TYR A 194 -18.72 9.52 2.01
C TYR A 194 -19.89 10.21 2.74
N ARG A 195 -19.76 10.54 4.04
CA ARG A 195 -20.87 11.24 4.72
C ARG A 195 -21.00 12.69 4.30
N GLY A 196 -19.89 13.41 4.18
CA GLY A 196 -19.91 14.83 3.84
C GLY A 196 -20.46 15.09 2.44
N MET A 197 -20.01 14.31 1.44
CA MET A 197 -20.46 14.48 0.06
C MET A 197 -21.90 14.02 -0.14
N ASN A 198 -22.32 12.91 0.46
CA ASN A 198 -23.73 12.49 0.41
C ASN A 198 -24.64 13.55 1.06
N GLN A 199 -24.18 14.22 2.12
CA GLN A 199 -24.93 15.31 2.73
C GLN A 199 -25.02 16.53 1.81
N MET A 200 -23.94 16.87 1.09
CA MET A 200 -23.96 17.92 0.08
C MET A 200 -24.89 17.56 -1.10
N GLU A 201 -24.85 16.32 -1.59
CA GLU A 201 -25.75 15.83 -2.63
C GLU A 201 -27.21 16.01 -2.22
N ASN A 202 -27.57 15.58 -1.01
CA ASN A 202 -28.93 15.72 -0.49
C ASN A 202 -29.36 17.19 -0.35
N TYR A 203 -28.42 18.11 -0.09
CA TYR A 203 -28.72 19.54 -0.01
C TYR A 203 -28.95 20.18 -1.39
N PHE A 204 -28.21 19.74 -2.41
CA PHE A 204 -28.33 20.28 -3.78
C PHE A 204 -29.38 19.57 -4.64
N HIS A 205 -29.94 18.45 -4.18
CA HIS A 205 -30.98 17.73 -4.91
C HIS A 205 -32.28 18.54 -4.90
N SER A 206 -32.71 19.00 -6.08
CA SER A 206 -34.06 19.54 -6.25
C SER A 206 -35.06 18.39 -6.34
N THR A 207 -36.03 18.36 -5.42
CA THR A 207 -36.99 17.26 -5.20
C THR A 207 -38.03 17.07 -6.30
N ASP A 208 -38.06 17.92 -7.32
CA ASP A 208 -39.25 18.07 -8.17
C ASP A 208 -39.14 17.41 -9.56
N ALA A 209 -38.08 16.64 -9.83
CA ALA A 209 -37.91 15.99 -11.13
C ALA A 209 -38.54 14.58 -11.14
N SER A 210 -39.68 14.41 -11.79
CA SER A 210 -40.16 13.09 -12.19
C SER A 210 -39.22 12.44 -13.21
N CYS A 211 -38.97 11.14 -13.10
CA CYS A 211 -38.18 10.35 -14.05
C CYS A 211 -39.00 9.18 -14.60
N TRP A 212 -38.81 8.88 -15.89
CA TRP A 212 -39.53 7.81 -16.59
C TRP A 212 -39.25 6.42 -16.01
N TYR A 213 -38.07 6.22 -15.40
CA TYR A 213 -37.62 4.93 -14.92
C TYR A 213 -37.96 4.68 -13.43
N GLN A 214 -38.71 5.57 -12.78
CA GLN A 214 -39.02 5.46 -11.35
C GLN A 214 -39.65 4.12 -10.97
N GLU A 215 -40.52 3.58 -11.83
CA GLU A 215 -41.23 2.31 -11.60
C GLU A 215 -40.32 1.08 -11.66
N TYR A 216 -39.09 1.22 -12.18
CA TYR A 216 -38.11 0.14 -12.27
C TYR A 216 -37.10 0.15 -11.12
N LEU A 217 -37.17 1.15 -10.26
CA LEU A 217 -36.33 1.24 -9.06
C LEU A 217 -36.84 0.28 -7.99
N ARG A 218 -35.93 -0.19 -7.14
CA ARG A 218 -36.29 -0.98 -5.95
C ARG A 218 -36.96 -0.08 -4.91
N GLU A 219 -37.82 -0.64 -4.08
CA GLU A 219 -38.57 0.08 -3.04
C GLU A 219 -37.66 0.83 -2.03
N ASP A 220 -36.42 0.36 -1.84
CA ASP A 220 -35.44 0.96 -0.94
C ASP A 220 -34.63 2.11 -1.58
N GLN A 221 -34.79 2.35 -2.88
CA GLN A 221 -34.04 3.38 -3.61
C GLN A 221 -34.76 4.73 -3.58
N ALA A 222 -33.99 5.80 -3.49
CA ALA A 222 -34.50 7.17 -3.56
C ALA A 222 -35.16 7.46 -4.92
N THR A 223 -36.09 8.42 -4.95
CA THR A 223 -36.73 8.89 -6.18
C THR A 223 -35.68 9.34 -7.20
N CYS A 224 -35.78 8.83 -8.43
CA CYS A 224 -34.84 9.11 -9.51
C CYS A 224 -33.39 8.81 -9.18
N TYR A 225 -33.17 7.73 -8.44
CA TYR A 225 -31.84 7.20 -8.11
C TYR A 225 -30.91 7.18 -9.34
N GLY A 226 -29.68 7.64 -9.12
CA GLY A 226 -28.64 7.68 -10.14
C GLY A 226 -28.69 8.89 -11.09
N ARG A 227 -29.79 9.65 -11.21
CA ARG A 227 -29.82 10.83 -12.08
C ARG A 227 -29.05 12.01 -11.50
N SER A 228 -29.07 12.16 -10.18
CA SER A 228 -28.27 13.18 -9.53
C SER A 228 -26.79 12.93 -9.68
N PHE A 229 -26.06 14.03 -9.53
CA PHE A 229 -24.63 14.01 -9.39
C PHE A 229 -24.22 13.07 -8.24
N ASP A 230 -23.35 12.13 -8.54
CA ASP A 230 -22.70 11.20 -7.61
C ASP A 230 -21.19 11.39 -7.71
N PHE A 231 -20.49 11.70 -6.60
CA PHE A 231 -19.03 11.95 -6.57
C PHE A 231 -18.14 10.76 -7.01
N SER A 232 -18.71 9.67 -7.51
CA SER A 232 -18.00 8.47 -7.94
C SER A 232 -17.16 7.88 -6.82
N ASP A 233 -17.87 7.47 -5.76
CA ASP A 233 -17.32 6.86 -4.56
C ASP A 233 -16.36 5.70 -4.85
N HIS A 234 -16.59 4.98 -5.95
CA HIS A 234 -15.75 3.91 -6.48
C HIS A 234 -14.43 4.44 -7.07
N VAL A 235 -14.44 5.52 -7.86
CA VAL A 235 -13.19 6.15 -8.33
C VAL A 235 -12.37 6.65 -7.15
N VAL A 236 -13.03 7.28 -6.17
CA VAL A 236 -12.37 7.70 -4.93
C VAL A 236 -11.81 6.50 -4.16
N LEU A 237 -12.57 5.41 -4.03
CA LEU A 237 -12.10 4.18 -3.36
C LEU A 237 -10.83 3.63 -4.01
N TYR A 238 -10.88 3.48 -5.33
CA TYR A 238 -9.81 2.90 -6.13
C TYR A 238 -8.55 3.77 -6.11
N MET A 239 -8.71 5.07 -6.36
CA MET A 239 -7.60 5.98 -6.58
C MET A 239 -7.07 6.60 -5.29
N ALA A 240 -7.90 6.78 -4.26
CA ALA A 240 -7.48 7.44 -3.02
C ALA A 240 -7.06 6.45 -1.93
N GLN A 241 -7.63 5.23 -1.93
CA GLN A 241 -7.43 4.26 -0.86
C GLN A 241 -6.66 3.03 -1.35
N ILE A 242 -7.18 2.29 -2.34
CA ILE A 242 -6.60 0.98 -2.70
C ILE A 242 -5.19 1.13 -3.28
N LEU A 243 -5.05 1.83 -4.39
CA LEU A 243 -3.78 1.93 -5.10
C LEU A 243 -2.69 2.69 -4.32
N PRO A 244 -2.96 3.85 -3.69
CA PRO A 244 -1.92 4.62 -3.01
C PRO A 244 -1.30 3.88 -1.82
N ILE A 245 -2.12 3.18 -1.04
CA ILE A 245 -1.66 2.42 0.12
C ILE A 245 -0.81 1.22 -0.33
N CYS A 246 -1.28 0.47 -1.33
CA CYS A 246 -0.53 -0.64 -1.90
C CYS A 246 0.79 -0.19 -2.54
N LEU A 247 0.78 0.92 -3.27
CA LEU A 247 1.98 1.51 -3.86
C LEU A 247 2.97 1.92 -2.76
N ALA A 248 2.51 2.67 -1.76
CA ALA A 248 3.37 3.15 -0.68
C ALA A 248 4.10 2.02 0.05
N GLU A 249 3.39 0.93 0.40
CA GLU A 249 4.01 -0.22 1.05
C GLU A 249 4.91 -1.04 0.11
N THR A 250 4.57 -1.13 -1.17
CA THR A 250 5.41 -1.80 -2.16
C THR A 250 6.74 -1.06 -2.32
N LEU A 251 6.70 0.27 -2.47
CA LEU A 251 7.90 1.10 -2.56
C LEU A 251 8.74 0.98 -1.28
N GLU A 252 8.10 1.01 -0.10
CA GLU A 252 8.80 0.82 1.17
C GLU A 252 9.45 -0.57 1.28
N CYS A 253 8.78 -1.62 0.79
CA CYS A 253 9.34 -2.97 0.75
C CYS A 253 10.57 -3.07 -0.18
N LEU A 254 10.62 -2.27 -1.24
CA LEU A 254 11.75 -2.24 -2.18
C LEU A 254 12.89 -1.37 -1.67
N GLN A 255 12.60 -0.32 -0.90
CA GLN A 255 13.61 0.59 -0.34
C GLN A 255 14.34 -0.01 0.87
N GLN A 256 13.67 -0.82 1.70
CA GLN A 256 14.32 -1.34 2.89
C GLN A 256 15.35 -2.42 2.54
N PRO A 257 16.63 -2.24 2.94
CA PRO A 257 17.64 -3.24 2.70
C PRO A 257 17.31 -4.52 3.47
N PRO A 258 17.87 -5.64 3.04
CA PRO A 258 17.93 -6.85 3.83
C PRO A 258 18.28 -6.62 5.30
N THR A 259 17.30 -6.61 6.20
CA THR A 259 17.55 -7.12 7.56
C THR A 259 17.78 -8.61 7.37
N LEU A 260 19.00 -8.98 6.97
CA LEU A 260 19.48 -10.31 7.28
C LEU A 260 19.29 -10.44 8.79
N PRO A 261 18.81 -11.59 9.32
CA PRO A 261 19.00 -11.85 10.74
C PRO A 261 20.47 -11.51 11.00
N PRO A 262 20.81 -10.77 12.08
CA PRO A 262 22.21 -10.58 12.43
C PRO A 262 22.77 -11.98 12.36
N ARG A 263 23.62 -12.23 11.35
CA ARG A 263 24.36 -13.49 11.26
C ARG A 263 24.90 -13.54 12.66
N ARG A 264 24.49 -14.51 13.49
CA ARG A 264 25.17 -14.74 14.74
C ARG A 264 26.60 -14.80 14.26
N ILE A 265 27.35 -13.73 14.53
CA ILE A 265 28.76 -13.69 14.27
C ILE A 265 29.17 -14.71 15.30
N LEU A 266 29.17 -15.97 14.87
CA LEU A 266 29.80 -17.07 15.55
C LEU A 266 31.18 -16.49 15.76
N SER A 267 31.42 -16.04 17.00
CA SER A 267 32.32 -14.94 17.28
C SER A 267 33.58 -15.17 16.48
N THR A 268 34.02 -14.19 15.70
CA THR A 268 35.22 -14.33 14.89
C THR A 268 36.40 -14.77 15.76
N GLN A 269 36.34 -14.52 17.07
CA GLN A 269 37.24 -15.07 18.08
C GLN A 269 37.40 -16.60 18.04
N THR A 270 36.37 -17.38 17.71
CA THR A 270 36.49 -18.85 17.60
C THR A 270 37.18 -19.26 16.30
N MET A 271 37.00 -18.49 15.23
CA MET A 271 37.65 -18.79 13.95
C MET A 271 39.12 -18.34 13.94
N THR A 272 39.46 -17.19 14.54
CA THR A 272 40.87 -16.75 14.67
C THR A 272 41.69 -17.72 15.55
N LEU A 273 41.05 -18.36 16.54
CA LEU A 273 41.71 -19.36 17.38
C LEU A 273 41.95 -20.69 16.64
N LEU A 274 41.07 -21.05 15.69
CA LEU A 274 41.27 -22.22 14.81
C LEU A 274 42.26 -21.93 13.67
N THR A 275 42.31 -20.72 13.11
CA THR A 275 43.31 -20.39 12.08
C THR A 275 44.71 -20.18 12.67
N SER A 276 44.81 -19.79 13.95
CA SER A 276 46.09 -19.69 14.66
C SER A 276 46.73 -21.04 14.98
N MET A 277 46.01 -22.16 14.85
CA MET A 277 46.56 -23.49 15.13
C MET A 277 46.96 -24.30 13.88
N ASN A 278 46.63 -23.83 12.67
CA ASN A 278 47.06 -24.47 11.43
C ASN A 278 48.07 -23.58 10.69
N GLY A 279 49.34 -23.74 11.05
CA GLY A 279 50.46 -23.15 10.31
C GLY A 279 50.60 -23.77 8.92
N GLY A 280 50.72 -22.91 7.91
CA GLY A 280 51.40 -23.21 6.65
C GLY A 280 50.52 -23.74 5.52
N ILE A 281 49.74 -22.87 4.87
CA ILE A 281 49.29 -23.08 3.48
C ILE A 281 49.44 -21.74 2.73
N ASN A 282 50.08 -21.80 1.57
CA ASN A 282 50.55 -20.67 0.75
C ASN A 282 49.43 -19.73 0.28
N PRO A 283 49.71 -18.41 0.20
CA PRO A 283 48.79 -17.39 -0.28
C PRO A 283 48.97 -17.18 -1.80
N ASP A 284 48.62 -18.14 -2.63
CA ASP A 284 48.56 -17.91 -4.08
C ASP A 284 47.17 -18.27 -4.60
N GLU A 285 46.59 -17.33 -5.35
CA GLU A 285 45.32 -17.42 -6.07
C GLU A 285 44.04 -17.04 -5.29
N GLU A 286 44.01 -15.80 -4.77
CA GLU A 286 42.76 -15.11 -4.43
C GLU A 286 41.94 -14.86 -5.70
N THR A 287 41.12 -15.84 -6.07
CA THR A 287 40.04 -15.63 -7.04
C THR A 287 39.13 -14.52 -6.51
N PRO A 288 38.89 -13.45 -7.31
CA PRO A 288 38.06 -12.34 -6.86
C PRO A 288 36.70 -12.90 -6.43
N PRO A 289 36.21 -12.55 -5.23
CA PRO A 289 35.01 -13.15 -4.68
C PRO A 289 33.89 -12.98 -5.69
N LYS A 290 33.43 -14.10 -6.26
CA LYS A 290 32.33 -14.13 -7.21
C LYS A 290 31.19 -13.34 -6.57
N LYS A 291 30.89 -12.16 -7.13
CA LYS A 291 29.79 -11.31 -6.71
C LYS A 291 28.52 -12.16 -6.83
N LYS A 292 28.08 -12.76 -5.72
CA LYS A 292 26.82 -13.48 -5.67
C LYS A 292 25.75 -12.46 -5.99
N CYS A 293 25.08 -12.65 -7.13
CA CYS A 293 23.93 -11.84 -7.50
C CYS A 293 22.97 -11.79 -6.30
N PRO A 294 22.47 -10.60 -5.93
CA PRO A 294 21.53 -10.48 -4.83
C PRO A 294 20.33 -11.37 -5.15
N SER A 295 20.10 -12.41 -4.36
CA SER A 295 18.94 -13.28 -4.55
C SER A 295 17.70 -12.42 -4.38
N VAL A 296 16.96 -12.22 -5.48
CA VAL A 296 15.68 -11.51 -5.44
C VAL A 296 14.79 -12.23 -4.43
N ARG A 297 14.32 -11.49 -3.43
CA ARG A 297 13.63 -12.08 -2.28
C ARG A 297 12.21 -12.50 -2.65
N PRO A 298 11.76 -13.71 -2.29
CA PRO A 298 10.43 -14.18 -2.62
C PRO A 298 9.33 -13.24 -2.09
N LEU A 299 9.53 -12.60 -0.93
CA LEU A 299 8.57 -11.63 -0.37
C LEU A 299 8.39 -10.40 -1.27
N SER A 300 9.48 -9.75 -1.69
CA SER A 300 9.41 -8.57 -2.54
C SER A 300 8.78 -8.90 -3.89
N VAL A 301 9.08 -10.09 -4.43
CA VAL A 301 8.45 -10.62 -5.66
C VAL A 301 6.94 -10.75 -5.46
N VAL A 302 6.50 -11.42 -4.39
CA VAL A 302 5.06 -11.61 -4.08
C VAL A 302 4.36 -10.27 -3.89
N ILE A 303 4.96 -9.32 -3.19
CA ILE A 303 4.37 -7.98 -2.99
C ILE A 303 4.27 -7.23 -4.32
N VAL A 304 5.33 -7.23 -5.15
CA VAL A 304 5.30 -6.55 -6.45
C VAL A 304 4.25 -7.16 -7.38
N PHE A 305 4.22 -8.49 -7.54
CA PHE A 305 3.22 -9.15 -8.38
C PHE A 305 1.80 -8.98 -7.83
N GLY A 306 1.62 -9.06 -6.51
CA GLY A 306 0.34 -8.78 -5.85
C GLY A 306 -0.13 -7.36 -6.11
N THR A 307 0.75 -6.37 -5.98
CA THR A 307 0.44 -4.96 -6.28
C THR A 307 0.12 -4.75 -7.75
N LEU A 308 0.89 -5.32 -8.68
CA LEU A 308 0.59 -5.24 -10.12
C LEU A 308 -0.79 -5.85 -10.45
N TYR A 309 -1.13 -6.97 -9.83
CA TYR A 309 -2.46 -7.57 -9.96
C TYR A 309 -3.55 -6.64 -9.43
N LEU A 310 -3.34 -6.05 -8.24
CA LEU A 310 -4.26 -5.06 -7.66
C LEU A 310 -4.44 -3.83 -8.56
N TYR A 311 -3.37 -3.34 -9.17
CA TYR A 311 -3.44 -2.28 -10.19
C TYR A 311 -4.32 -2.70 -11.36
N LEU A 312 -4.09 -3.87 -11.94
CA LEU A 312 -4.87 -4.35 -13.08
C LEU A 312 -6.37 -4.41 -12.76
N ILE A 313 -6.76 -5.05 -11.67
CA ILE A 313 -8.18 -5.20 -11.30
C ILE A 313 -8.83 -3.87 -10.92
N THR A 314 -8.09 -2.97 -10.27
CA THR A 314 -8.60 -1.67 -9.82
C THR A 314 -8.73 -0.69 -10.98
N LEU A 315 -7.76 -0.66 -11.90
CA LEU A 315 -7.83 0.13 -13.13
C LEU A 315 -8.95 -0.37 -14.03
N TRP A 316 -9.13 -1.69 -14.17
CA TRP A 316 -10.27 -2.25 -14.90
C TRP A 316 -11.62 -1.87 -14.26
N GLY A 317 -11.73 -1.94 -12.93
CA GLY A 317 -12.90 -1.49 -12.19
C GLY A 317 -13.16 0.01 -12.40
N SER A 318 -12.12 0.84 -12.37
CA SER A 318 -12.21 2.30 -12.57
C SER A 318 -12.63 2.64 -13.99
N TYR A 319 -12.08 1.94 -15.00
CA TYR A 319 -12.50 2.06 -16.38
C TYR A 319 -14.00 1.78 -16.53
N ARG A 320 -14.48 0.65 -16.01
CA ARG A 320 -15.91 0.29 -16.08
C ARG A 320 -16.80 1.28 -15.33
N THR A 321 -16.35 1.72 -14.16
CA THR A 321 -17.05 2.73 -13.34
C THR A 321 -17.26 4.00 -14.14
N THR A 322 -16.18 4.50 -14.75
CA THR A 322 -16.18 5.71 -15.56
C THR A 322 -16.97 5.54 -16.86
N ALA A 323 -16.82 4.39 -17.51
CA ALA A 323 -17.43 4.12 -18.80
C ALA A 323 -18.91 3.78 -18.73
N TYR A 324 -19.51 3.51 -17.56
CA TYR A 324 -20.92 3.08 -17.55
C TYR A 324 -21.73 3.68 -16.41
N PHE A 325 -21.12 3.99 -15.28
CA PHE A 325 -21.88 4.26 -14.05
C PHE A 325 -21.83 5.72 -13.61
N HIS A 326 -20.96 6.52 -14.22
CA HIS A 326 -20.80 7.93 -13.87
C HIS A 326 -20.66 8.83 -15.09
N THR A 327 -21.01 10.09 -14.90
CA THR A 327 -20.78 11.14 -15.89
C THR A 327 -19.33 11.66 -15.83
N GLY A 328 -18.89 12.37 -16.87
CA GLY A 328 -17.56 13.00 -16.87
C GLY A 328 -17.29 13.93 -15.67
N PRO A 329 -18.19 14.88 -15.36
CA PRO A 329 -18.03 15.75 -14.19
C PRO A 329 -17.91 14.98 -12.88
N GLU A 330 -18.69 13.92 -12.69
CA GLU A 330 -18.63 13.04 -11.51
C GLU A 330 -17.26 12.37 -11.38
N VAL A 331 -16.74 11.82 -12.48
CA VAL A 331 -15.43 11.15 -12.51
C VAL A 331 -14.30 12.14 -12.28
N PHE A 332 -14.36 13.33 -12.90
CA PHE A 332 -13.36 14.38 -12.69
C PHE A 332 -13.33 14.83 -11.23
N MET A 333 -14.50 15.05 -10.63
CA MET A 333 -14.59 15.46 -9.24
C MET A 333 -14.11 14.36 -8.30
N GLY A 334 -14.53 13.11 -8.52
CA GLY A 334 -14.04 11.95 -7.78
C GLY A 334 -12.52 11.80 -7.86
N PHE A 335 -11.93 12.02 -9.05
CA PHE A 335 -10.47 12.02 -9.20
C PHE A 335 -9.80 13.20 -8.48
N ALA A 336 -10.32 14.41 -8.61
CA ALA A 336 -9.79 15.59 -7.91
C ALA A 336 -9.80 15.41 -6.38
N VAL A 337 -10.89 14.86 -5.85
CA VAL A 337 -11.02 14.49 -4.43
C VAL A 337 -9.99 13.42 -4.07
N SER A 338 -9.78 12.42 -4.93
CA SER A 338 -8.77 11.39 -4.68
C SER A 338 -7.35 11.97 -4.59
N LEU A 339 -7.04 13.03 -5.34
CA LEU A 339 -5.74 13.70 -5.28
C LEU A 339 -5.51 14.39 -3.93
N LEU A 340 -6.55 14.87 -3.25
CA LEU A 340 -6.42 15.47 -1.91
C LEU A 340 -5.91 14.46 -0.87
N LEU A 341 -6.23 13.17 -1.04
CA LEU A 341 -5.74 12.11 -0.17
C LEU A 341 -4.39 11.54 -0.63
N GLN A 342 -4.17 11.46 -1.95
CA GLN A 342 -2.92 10.93 -2.51
C GLN A 342 -1.75 11.90 -2.33
N TRP A 343 -1.99 13.20 -2.49
CA TRP A 343 -0.94 14.22 -2.49
C TRP A 343 -0.14 14.27 -1.18
N PRO A 344 -0.76 14.25 0.02
CA PRO A 344 -0.03 14.17 1.28
C PRO A 344 0.87 12.93 1.37
N LEU A 345 0.38 11.76 0.93
CA LEU A 345 1.16 10.52 0.97
C LEU A 345 2.34 10.56 0.00
N TYR A 346 2.12 11.06 -1.23
CA TYR A 346 3.18 11.32 -2.20
C TYR A 346 4.25 12.27 -1.64
N ARG A 347 3.83 13.40 -1.05
CA ARG A 347 4.74 14.38 -0.44
C ARG A 347 5.50 13.78 0.73
N LEU A 348 4.85 12.98 1.56
CA LEU A 348 5.49 12.31 2.70
C LEU A 348 6.57 11.32 2.23
N GLN A 349 6.39 10.64 1.10
CA GLN A 349 7.39 9.70 0.58
C GLN A 349 8.52 10.37 -0.23
N CYS A 350 8.24 11.48 -0.91
CA CYS A 350 9.19 12.11 -1.86
C CYS A 350 9.84 13.39 -1.35
N SER A 351 9.39 13.99 -0.24
CA SER A 351 9.86 15.32 0.15
C SER A 351 11.22 15.30 0.85
N GLU A 352 12.07 16.25 0.46
CA GLU A 352 13.33 16.54 1.16
C GLU A 352 13.20 17.63 2.23
N GLN A 353 12.01 18.20 2.42
CA GLN A 353 11.80 19.27 3.40
C GLN A 353 12.09 18.75 4.81
N PRO A 354 12.84 19.49 5.66
CA PRO A 354 13.25 19.00 6.99
C PRO A 354 12.10 18.54 7.87
N PHE A 355 10.98 19.27 7.87
CA PHE A 355 9.78 18.89 8.62
C PHE A 355 9.16 17.58 8.10
N LEU A 356 9.03 17.42 6.77
CA LEU A 356 8.45 16.21 6.19
C LEU A 356 9.37 15.01 6.35
N ARG A 357 10.69 15.19 6.37
CA ARG A 357 11.65 14.14 6.74
C ARG A 357 11.42 13.65 8.16
N TYR A 358 11.26 14.55 9.14
CA TYR A 358 10.94 14.12 10.51
C TYR A 358 9.65 13.28 10.59
N VAL A 359 8.61 13.69 9.86
CA VAL A 359 7.35 12.92 9.79
C VAL A 359 7.56 11.58 9.07
N GLN A 360 8.35 11.57 7.99
CA GLN A 360 8.71 10.37 7.25
C GLN A 360 9.48 9.38 8.13
N ASP A 361 10.49 9.84 8.87
CA ASP A 361 11.29 9.02 9.78
C ASP A 361 10.41 8.45 10.89
N TRP A 362 9.44 9.23 11.39
CA TRP A 362 8.49 8.74 12.39
C TRP A 362 7.63 7.59 11.88
N PHE A 363 7.03 7.70 10.70
CA PHE A 363 6.14 6.68 10.13
C PHE A 363 6.91 5.50 9.51
N PHE A 364 7.96 5.78 8.73
CA PHE A 364 8.66 4.79 7.91
C PHE A 364 9.95 4.27 8.57
N GLY A 365 10.50 4.97 9.57
CA GLY A 365 11.73 4.57 10.26
C GLY A 365 12.99 4.78 9.42
N LYS A 366 13.00 5.87 8.65
CA LYS A 366 14.15 6.27 7.82
C LYS A 366 15.19 7.05 8.61
#